data_AF-A0A6B2T7X4-F1
#
_entry.id   AF-A0A6B2T7X4-F1
#
_cell.length_a   1.000
_cell.length_b   1.000
_cell.length_c   1.000
_cell.angle_alpha   90.00
_cell.angle_beta   90.00
_cell.angle_gamma   90.00
#
_symmetry.space_group_name_H-M   'P 1'
#
loop_
_entity.id
_entity.type
_entity.pdbx_description
1 polymer ?
#
loop_
_entity_poly.entity_id
_entity_poly.type
_entity_poly.pdbx_seq_one_letter_code
_entity_poly.pdbx_strand_id
1 'polypeptide(L)'
;MGQPAERASRQAAEPELPPGQRLQRGWPVTHYGPVPKFRPERWEFRVFGATADGEKHCWSHEEFSALPYDTVVADLHCVTKFSMLGAEWGGLPARKLLELAPPAANATHVMVWAEYGFSSNMRMSDFASERSILATHKGGELLTAEHGFPLRLVVPHLYAWKGPKWVRGVEYMTADRRGFWEERGYHNLGDPWLEQRYSYQEEPGDGPEL
;
A
#
# COMPACT_ATOMS: atom_id res chain seq x y z
N MET A 1 -24.14 28.58 47.90
CA MET A 1 -23.23 29.41 47.07
C MET A 1 -22.15 28.49 46.54
N GLY A 2 -21.98 28.47 45.22
CA GLY A 2 -21.38 27.37 44.48
C GLY A 2 -19.87 27.21 44.67
N GLN A 3 -19.43 25.96 44.72
CA GLN A 3 -18.05 25.59 44.44
C GLN A 3 -17.86 25.58 42.92
N PRO A 4 -16.79 26.18 42.37
CA PRO A 4 -16.51 26.11 40.96
C PRO A 4 -16.02 24.69 40.64
N ALA A 5 -16.74 23.99 39.77
CA ALA A 5 -16.24 22.76 39.18
C ALA A 5 -15.07 23.12 38.26
N GLU A 6 -13.87 22.67 38.62
CA GLU A 6 -12.71 22.67 37.74
C GLU A 6 -13.07 21.96 36.44
N ARG A 7 -13.21 22.73 35.36
CA ARG A 7 -13.18 22.20 34.01
C ARG A 7 -11.76 21.69 33.77
N ALA A 8 -11.53 20.42 34.06
CA ALA A 8 -10.39 19.70 33.52
C ALA A 8 -10.51 19.75 31.98
N SER A 9 -9.78 20.67 31.36
CA SER A 9 -9.55 20.65 29.93
C SER A 9 -8.76 19.39 29.61
N ARG A 10 -9.46 18.34 29.16
CA ARG A 10 -8.81 17.24 28.44
C ARG A 10 -8.27 17.84 27.14
N GLN A 11 -7.03 18.35 27.17
CA GLN A 11 -6.26 18.47 25.94
C GLN A 11 -6.16 17.05 25.38
N ALA A 12 -6.87 16.79 24.28
CA ALA A 12 -6.64 15.57 23.53
C ALA A 12 -5.16 15.58 23.16
N ALA A 13 -4.40 14.57 23.60
CA ALA A 13 -3.00 14.43 23.23
C ALA A 13 -2.93 14.44 21.69
N GLU A 14 -2.02 15.24 21.15
CA GLU A 14 -1.79 15.23 19.70
C GLU A 14 -1.38 13.81 19.28
N PRO A 15 -1.94 13.28 18.18
CA PRO A 15 -1.63 11.94 17.76
C PRO A 15 -0.14 11.83 17.41
N GLU A 16 0.48 10.73 17.82
CA GLU A 16 1.87 10.44 17.47
C GLU A 16 1.99 10.26 15.95
N LEU A 17 3.00 10.90 15.36
CA LEU A 17 3.26 10.85 13.93
C LEU A 17 4.72 10.40 13.69
N PRO A 18 5.00 9.74 12.56
CA PRO A 18 6.38 9.48 12.18
C PRO A 18 7.19 10.78 12.07
N PRO A 19 8.49 10.76 12.33
CA PRO A 19 9.31 11.97 12.31
C PRO A 19 9.20 12.76 10.98
N GLY A 20 9.11 14.08 11.11
CA GLY A 20 8.99 14.99 9.98
C GLY A 20 7.64 14.96 9.24
N GLN A 21 6.64 14.22 9.75
CA GLN A 21 5.28 14.21 9.20
C GLN A 21 4.40 15.31 9.77
N ARG A 22 3.37 15.69 9.01
CA ARG A 22 2.28 16.56 9.47
C ARG A 22 0.95 15.87 9.29
N LEU A 23 0.04 16.05 10.26
CA LEU A 23 -1.31 15.55 10.14
C LEU A 23 -2.02 16.22 8.96
N GLN A 24 -2.54 15.41 8.04
CA GLN A 24 -3.30 15.87 6.91
C GLN A 24 -4.78 15.98 7.26
N ARG A 25 -5.39 17.13 6.93
CA ARG A 25 -6.85 17.25 6.92
C ARG A 25 -7.38 16.90 5.53
N GLY A 26 -8.35 15.99 5.47
CA GLY A 26 -8.89 15.49 4.20
C GLY A 26 -7.94 14.53 3.48
N TRP A 27 -8.29 14.18 2.23
CA TRP A 27 -7.52 13.23 1.43
C TRP A 27 -6.95 13.92 0.18
N PRO A 28 -5.66 14.26 0.16
CA PRO A 28 -5.06 14.95 -0.97
C PRO A 28 -4.87 13.99 -2.15
N VAL A 29 -5.16 14.51 -3.34
CA VAL A 29 -4.85 13.81 -4.60
C VAL A 29 -3.36 13.98 -4.90
N THR A 30 -2.62 12.87 -4.93
CA THR A 30 -1.21 12.83 -5.32
C THR A 30 -0.98 11.67 -6.27
N HIS A 31 -0.54 11.92 -7.50
CA HIS A 31 -0.16 10.87 -8.46
C HIS A 31 0.99 11.32 -9.35
N TYR A 32 1.76 10.34 -9.80
CA TYR A 32 2.68 10.48 -10.90
C TYR A 32 1.94 10.14 -12.20
N GLY A 33 1.99 11.03 -13.20
CA GLY A 33 1.30 10.84 -14.47
C GLY A 33 -0.21 11.11 -14.43
N PRO A 34 -0.93 10.84 -15.54
CA PRO A 34 -2.38 11.08 -15.63
C PRO A 34 -3.18 10.04 -14.84
N VAL A 35 -4.44 10.37 -14.51
CA VAL A 35 -5.40 9.41 -13.94
C VAL A 35 -5.89 8.48 -15.05
N PRO A 36 -5.73 7.14 -14.93
CA PRO A 36 -6.20 6.20 -15.92
C PRO A 36 -7.72 6.25 -16.09
N LYS A 37 -8.19 6.15 -17.34
CA LYS A 37 -9.61 5.91 -17.62
C LYS A 37 -9.92 4.43 -17.40
N PHE A 38 -10.63 4.14 -16.32
CA PHE A 38 -11.02 2.76 -16.02
C PHE A 38 -12.01 2.20 -17.05
N ARG A 39 -11.77 0.94 -17.43
CA ARG A 39 -12.58 0.14 -18.36
C ARG A 39 -12.63 -1.29 -17.83
N PRO A 40 -13.72 -1.72 -17.16
CA PRO A 40 -13.76 -3.02 -16.49
C PRO A 40 -13.49 -4.19 -17.44
N GLU A 41 -13.92 -4.10 -18.69
CA GLU A 41 -13.74 -5.11 -19.73
C GLU A 41 -12.29 -5.28 -20.21
N ARG A 42 -11.38 -4.35 -19.85
CA ARG A 42 -9.94 -4.41 -20.16
C ARG A 42 -9.08 -4.54 -18.91
N TRP A 43 -9.71 -4.54 -17.75
CA TRP A 43 -9.02 -4.68 -16.49
C TRP A 43 -8.92 -6.16 -16.13
N GLU A 44 -7.70 -6.57 -15.82
CA GLU A 44 -7.36 -7.90 -15.33
C GLU A 44 -6.33 -7.68 -14.22
N PHE A 45 -6.57 -8.32 -13.08
CA PHE A 45 -5.60 -8.46 -12.01
C PHE A 45 -4.89 -9.80 -12.13
N ARG A 46 -3.57 -9.80 -11.98
CA ARG A 46 -2.72 -10.98 -12.21
C ARG A 46 -1.85 -11.27 -11.01
N VAL A 47 -1.73 -12.54 -10.66
CA VAL A 47 -0.66 -13.05 -9.78
C VAL A 47 0.20 -14.02 -10.57
N PHE A 48 1.52 -13.80 -10.57
CA PHE A 48 2.46 -14.55 -11.40
C PHE A 48 3.88 -14.55 -10.82
N GLY A 49 4.84 -15.13 -11.55
CA GLY A 49 6.24 -15.23 -11.13
C GLY A 49 6.47 -16.54 -10.40
N ALA A 50 7.11 -16.50 -9.23
CA ALA A 50 7.35 -17.65 -8.39
C ALA A 50 6.09 -18.08 -7.61
N THR A 51 5.03 -18.51 -8.31
CA THR A 51 3.84 -19.14 -7.73
C THR A 51 4.13 -20.61 -7.39
N ALA A 52 3.42 -21.16 -6.40
CA ALA A 52 3.66 -22.51 -5.90
C ALA A 52 3.37 -23.59 -6.94
N ASP A 53 2.39 -23.34 -7.81
CA ASP A 53 2.01 -24.20 -8.92
C ASP A 53 2.72 -23.84 -10.24
N GLY A 54 3.47 -22.73 -10.27
CA GLY A 54 4.14 -22.22 -11.46
C GLY A 54 3.22 -21.55 -12.48
N GLU A 55 1.92 -21.41 -12.17
CA GLU A 55 0.92 -20.86 -13.08
C GLU A 55 0.64 -19.37 -12.83
N LYS A 56 0.07 -18.71 -13.85
CA LYS A 56 -0.47 -17.34 -13.72
C LYS A 56 -1.94 -17.40 -13.32
N HIS A 57 -2.27 -16.76 -12.20
CA HIS A 57 -3.65 -16.59 -11.74
C HIS A 57 -4.19 -15.24 -12.19
N CYS A 58 -5.40 -15.21 -12.75
CA CYS A 58 -6.01 -14.01 -13.33
C CYS A 58 -7.46 -13.86 -12.90
N TRP A 59 -7.85 -12.62 -12.64
CA TRP A 59 -9.23 -12.25 -12.36
C TRP A 59 -9.60 -11.02 -13.20
N SER A 60 -10.71 -11.13 -13.91
CA SER A 60 -11.42 -9.97 -14.44
C SER A 60 -11.89 -9.05 -13.31
N HIS A 61 -12.36 -7.86 -13.64
CA HIS A 61 -12.88 -6.94 -12.63
C HIS A 61 -14.07 -7.52 -11.85
N GLU A 62 -14.95 -8.25 -12.53
CA GLU A 62 -16.10 -8.90 -11.90
C GLU A 62 -15.66 -10.00 -10.93
N GLU A 63 -14.76 -10.89 -11.36
CA GLU A 63 -14.25 -11.98 -10.53
C GLU A 63 -13.46 -11.45 -9.33
N PHE A 64 -12.62 -10.41 -9.52
CA PHE A 64 -11.89 -9.79 -8.42
C PHE A 64 -12.83 -9.16 -7.40
N SER A 65 -13.89 -8.50 -7.86
CA SER A 65 -14.89 -7.87 -6.98
C SER A 65 -15.70 -8.89 -6.16
N ALA A 66 -15.72 -10.16 -6.58
CA ALA A 66 -16.37 -11.26 -5.88
C ALA A 66 -15.44 -12.00 -4.90
N LEU A 67 -14.15 -11.63 -4.84
CA LEU A 67 -13.20 -12.21 -3.89
C LEU A 67 -13.51 -11.80 -2.44
N PRO A 68 -12.91 -12.49 -1.44
CA PRO A 68 -13.10 -12.13 -0.03
C PRO A 68 -12.88 -10.64 0.24
N TYR A 69 -13.80 -10.05 0.99
CA TYR A 69 -13.78 -8.64 1.36
C TYR A 69 -13.64 -8.50 2.88
N ASP A 70 -12.74 -7.63 3.32
CA ASP A 70 -12.55 -7.29 4.72
C ASP A 70 -12.21 -5.80 4.86
N THR A 71 -12.18 -5.29 6.10
CA THR A 71 -11.80 -3.92 6.41
C THR A 71 -10.64 -3.83 7.39
N VAL A 72 -9.78 -2.84 7.20
CA VAL A 72 -8.68 -2.51 8.09
C VAL A 72 -8.70 -1.01 8.38
N VAL A 73 -8.64 -0.64 9.66
CA VAL A 73 -8.39 0.74 10.07
C VAL A 73 -6.88 0.93 10.18
N ALA A 74 -6.33 1.80 9.33
CA ALA A 74 -4.90 2.02 9.26
C ALA A 74 -4.53 3.41 8.73
N ASP A 75 -3.32 3.82 9.11
CA ASP A 75 -2.75 5.08 8.71
C ASP A 75 -2.14 4.99 7.30
N LEU A 76 -1.95 6.15 6.67
CA LEU A 76 -1.22 6.30 5.42
C LEU A 76 -0.24 7.45 5.55
N HIS A 77 1.04 7.15 5.39
CA HIS A 77 2.14 8.10 5.54
C HIS A 77 2.75 8.41 4.16
N CYS A 78 2.67 9.65 3.71
CA CYS A 78 3.26 10.05 2.44
C CYS A 78 4.70 10.54 2.63
N VAL A 79 5.56 10.20 1.68
CA VAL A 79 6.94 10.71 1.62
C VAL A 79 7.00 12.23 1.51
N THR A 80 5.95 12.87 0.98
CA THR A 80 5.81 14.34 0.89
C THR A 80 5.37 14.99 2.21
N LYS A 81 5.56 14.29 3.34
CA LYS A 81 5.43 14.80 4.72
C LYS A 81 4.00 15.00 5.23
N PHE A 82 3.03 14.26 4.69
CA PHE A 82 1.68 14.23 5.24
C PHE A 82 1.30 12.82 5.72
N SER A 83 0.54 12.76 6.83
CA SER A 83 -0.03 11.53 7.39
C SER A 83 -1.55 11.64 7.47
N MET A 84 -2.26 10.61 7.00
CA MET A 84 -3.68 10.40 7.28
C MET A 84 -3.78 9.31 8.34
N LEU A 85 -4.52 9.57 9.41
CA LEU A 85 -4.66 8.62 10.51
C LEU A 85 -6.06 8.00 10.53
N GLY A 86 -6.15 6.75 10.99
CA GLY A 86 -7.42 6.07 11.27
C GLY A 86 -8.32 5.92 10.03
N ALA A 87 -7.74 5.79 8.84
CA ALA A 87 -8.53 5.57 7.63
C ALA A 87 -9.00 4.11 7.59
N GLU A 88 -10.30 3.89 7.44
CA GLU A 88 -10.84 2.57 7.12
C GLU A 88 -10.63 2.28 5.64
N TRP A 89 -9.96 1.18 5.34
CA TRP A 89 -9.72 0.65 4.01
C TRP A 89 -10.48 -0.65 3.85
N GLY A 90 -11.20 -0.81 2.74
CA GLY A 90 -11.97 -2.01 2.45
C GLY A 90 -11.55 -2.65 1.13
N GLY A 91 -11.45 -3.98 1.10
CA GLY A 91 -11.03 -4.74 -0.08
C GLY A 91 -10.52 -6.13 0.26
N LEU A 92 -9.62 -6.66 -0.57
CA LEU A 92 -9.04 -8.00 -0.39
C LEU A 92 -7.79 -7.93 0.51
N PRO A 93 -7.76 -8.56 1.69
CA PRO A 93 -6.54 -8.66 2.49
C PRO A 93 -5.42 -9.34 1.69
N ALA A 94 -4.21 -8.80 1.76
CA ALA A 94 -3.08 -9.33 0.98
C ALA A 94 -2.79 -10.80 1.33
N ARG A 95 -2.95 -11.20 2.59
CA ARG A 95 -2.85 -12.60 3.03
C ARG A 95 -3.87 -13.52 2.36
N LYS A 96 -5.10 -13.05 2.14
CA LYS A 96 -6.13 -13.81 1.42
C LYS A 96 -5.77 -13.98 -0.05
N LEU A 97 -5.12 -13.00 -0.66
CA LEU A 97 -4.55 -13.20 -2.00
C LEU A 97 -3.50 -14.31 -2.00
N LEU A 98 -2.60 -14.35 -1.01
CA LEU A 98 -1.60 -15.42 -0.89
C LEU A 98 -2.23 -16.80 -0.68
N GLU A 99 -3.40 -16.89 -0.05
CA GLU A 99 -4.14 -18.15 0.05
C GLU A 99 -4.75 -18.56 -1.30
N LEU A 100 -5.26 -17.61 -2.08
CA LEU A 100 -5.89 -17.83 -3.39
C LEU A 100 -4.88 -18.18 -4.49
N ALA A 101 -3.70 -17.58 -4.45
CA ALA A 101 -2.58 -17.85 -5.36
C ALA A 101 -1.29 -18.00 -4.54
N PRO A 102 -1.00 -19.20 -4.02
CA PRO A 102 0.15 -19.40 -3.13
C PRO A 102 1.49 -19.09 -3.79
N PRO A 103 2.41 -18.40 -3.09
CA PRO A 103 3.78 -18.24 -3.56
C PRO A 103 4.59 -19.53 -3.40
N ALA A 104 5.60 -19.72 -4.25
CA ALA A 104 6.59 -20.78 -4.09
C ALA A 104 7.37 -20.58 -2.78
N ALA A 105 7.88 -21.69 -2.22
CA ALA A 105 8.58 -21.67 -0.93
C ALA A 105 9.83 -20.77 -0.89
N ASN A 106 10.43 -20.49 -2.05
CA ASN A 106 11.60 -19.62 -2.20
C ASN A 106 11.25 -18.19 -2.64
N ALA A 107 9.97 -17.82 -2.75
CA ALA A 107 9.57 -16.44 -3.02
C ALA A 107 9.83 -15.58 -1.77
N THR A 108 10.68 -14.57 -1.91
CA THR A 108 11.14 -13.70 -0.80
C THR A 108 10.57 -12.29 -0.89
N HIS A 109 10.18 -11.86 -2.09
CA HIS A 109 9.72 -10.50 -2.38
C HIS A 109 8.50 -10.52 -3.30
N VAL A 110 7.81 -9.39 -3.36
CA VAL A 110 6.79 -9.14 -4.37
C VAL A 110 7.08 -7.85 -5.13
N MET A 111 6.74 -7.83 -6.41
CA MET A 111 6.63 -6.61 -7.20
C MET A 111 5.16 -6.36 -7.48
N VAL A 112 4.67 -5.20 -7.07
CA VAL A 112 3.28 -4.80 -7.32
C VAL A 112 3.27 -3.88 -8.52
N TRP A 113 2.54 -4.29 -9.56
CA TRP A 113 2.45 -3.59 -10.84
C TRP A 113 1.17 -2.77 -10.91
N ALA A 114 1.26 -1.58 -11.48
CA ALA A 114 0.15 -0.67 -11.68
C ALA A 114 0.10 -0.12 -13.12
N GLU A 115 -0.93 0.68 -13.41
CA GLU A 115 -1.06 1.38 -14.68
C GLU A 115 0.17 2.23 -15.00
N TYR A 116 0.37 2.47 -16.31
CA TYR A 116 1.48 3.29 -16.84
C TYR A 116 2.89 2.84 -16.42
N GLY A 117 3.06 1.55 -16.11
CA GLY A 117 4.36 0.96 -15.81
C GLY A 117 4.89 1.32 -14.41
N PHE A 118 4.06 1.89 -13.54
CA PHE A 118 4.44 2.06 -12.15
C PHE A 118 4.57 0.69 -11.48
N SER A 119 5.64 0.52 -10.70
CA SER A 119 5.94 -0.70 -9.99
C SER A 119 6.52 -0.38 -8.61
N SER A 120 6.25 -1.22 -7.63
CA SER A 120 6.84 -1.10 -6.30
C SER A 120 7.19 -2.48 -5.76
N ASN A 121 8.45 -2.64 -5.37
CA ASN A 121 8.92 -3.84 -4.69
C ASN A 121 8.70 -3.74 -3.18
N MET A 122 8.56 -4.89 -2.52
CA MET A 122 8.58 -5.02 -1.06
C MET A 122 8.90 -6.46 -0.67
N ARG A 123 9.33 -6.67 0.57
CA ARG A 123 9.51 -8.03 1.12
C ARG A 123 8.16 -8.73 1.16
N MET A 124 8.17 -10.06 0.98
CA MET A 124 6.97 -10.88 1.12
C MET A 124 6.33 -10.68 2.51
N SER A 125 7.14 -10.51 3.55
CA SER A 125 6.67 -10.23 4.91
C SER A 125 5.90 -8.92 5.05
N ASP A 126 6.29 -7.87 4.32
CA ASP A 126 5.59 -6.58 4.35
C ASP A 126 4.25 -6.66 3.60
N PHE A 127 4.26 -7.31 2.43
CA PHE A 127 3.04 -7.58 1.68
C PHE A 127 2.08 -8.46 2.49
N ALA A 128 2.58 -9.48 3.18
CA ALA A 128 1.82 -10.38 4.04
C ALA A 128 1.53 -9.83 5.44
N SER A 129 1.75 -8.54 5.71
CA SER A 129 1.38 -7.92 6.98
C SER A 129 -0.13 -8.03 7.25
N GLU A 130 -0.53 -8.09 8.52
CA GLU A 130 -1.94 -8.26 8.90
C GLU A 130 -2.83 -7.12 8.38
N ARG A 131 -2.24 -5.94 8.23
CA ARG A 131 -2.93 -4.71 7.86
C ARG A 131 -2.74 -4.33 6.39
N SER A 132 -2.04 -5.17 5.61
CA SER A 132 -1.84 -4.96 4.18
C SER A 132 -3.09 -5.40 3.41
N ILE A 133 -3.61 -4.49 2.56
CA ILE A 133 -4.88 -4.70 1.88
C ILE A 133 -4.86 -4.14 0.46
N LEU A 134 -5.40 -4.91 -0.48
CA LEU A 134 -5.75 -4.45 -1.83
C LEU A 134 -7.11 -3.77 -1.76
N ALA A 135 -7.08 -2.47 -1.48
CA ALA A 135 -8.27 -1.66 -1.21
C ALA A 135 -9.00 -1.27 -2.49
N THR A 136 -10.31 -1.47 -2.47
CA THR A 136 -11.30 -0.98 -3.46
C THR A 136 -12.18 0.11 -2.86
N HIS A 137 -12.21 0.24 -1.54
CA HIS A 137 -13.01 1.18 -0.77
C HIS A 137 -12.19 1.93 0.28
N LYS A 138 -12.69 3.11 0.68
CA LYS A 138 -12.24 3.83 1.87
C LYS A 138 -13.45 4.41 2.61
N GLY A 139 -13.61 4.07 3.88
CA GLY A 139 -14.75 4.53 4.71
C GLY A 139 -16.10 4.08 4.13
N GLY A 140 -16.21 2.83 3.71
CA GLY A 140 -17.41 2.26 3.09
C GLY A 140 -17.72 2.69 1.65
N GLU A 141 -17.05 3.70 1.10
CA GLU A 141 -17.27 4.19 -0.27
C GLU A 141 -16.21 3.67 -1.23
N LEU A 142 -16.60 3.44 -2.49
CA LEU A 142 -15.65 3.13 -3.56
C LEU A 142 -14.59 4.22 -3.69
N LEU A 143 -13.36 3.81 -4.00
CA LEU A 143 -12.30 4.76 -4.33
C LEU A 143 -12.73 5.64 -5.50
N THR A 144 -12.30 6.91 -5.50
CA THR A 144 -12.37 7.73 -6.72
C THR A 144 -11.24 7.33 -7.66
N ALA A 145 -11.35 7.70 -8.94
CA ALA A 145 -10.31 7.48 -9.94
C ALA A 145 -8.97 8.08 -9.48
N GLU A 146 -8.98 9.29 -8.95
CA GLU A 146 -7.81 10.00 -8.43
C GLU A 146 -7.14 9.26 -7.27
N HIS A 147 -7.91 8.51 -6.49
CA HIS A 147 -7.46 7.82 -5.29
C HIS A 147 -7.12 6.34 -5.49
N GLY A 148 -7.27 5.83 -6.70
CA GLY A 148 -6.76 4.52 -7.10
C GLY A 148 -7.80 3.54 -7.61
N PHE A 149 -9.05 3.95 -7.83
CA PHE A 149 -10.07 3.07 -8.42
C PHE A 149 -9.57 2.45 -9.74
N PRO A 150 -9.74 1.13 -9.96
CA PRO A 150 -10.55 0.21 -9.15
C PRO A 150 -9.83 -0.37 -7.93
N LEU A 151 -8.50 -0.29 -7.88
CA LEU A 151 -7.70 -1.02 -6.90
C LEU A 151 -6.42 -0.26 -6.55
N ARG A 152 -6.14 -0.13 -5.25
CA ARG A 152 -4.85 0.31 -4.74
C ARG A 152 -4.32 -0.68 -3.71
N LEU A 153 -3.02 -0.69 -3.49
CA LEU A 153 -2.42 -1.33 -2.33
C LEU A 153 -2.29 -0.32 -1.20
N VAL A 154 -2.51 -0.79 0.03
CA VAL A 154 -2.21 -0.07 1.27
C VAL A 154 -1.34 -0.98 2.14
N VAL A 155 -0.16 -0.50 2.52
CA VAL A 155 0.79 -1.17 3.42
C VAL A 155 1.11 -0.18 4.55
N PRO A 156 0.37 -0.19 5.66
CA PRO A 156 0.34 0.92 6.61
C PRO A 156 1.66 1.27 7.29
N HIS A 157 2.53 0.27 7.47
CA HIS A 157 3.83 0.46 8.11
C HIS A 157 4.92 0.94 7.14
N LEU A 158 4.60 1.12 5.86
CA LEU A 158 5.51 1.67 4.86
C LEU A 158 4.96 3.00 4.32
N TYR A 159 5.84 3.81 3.75
CA TYR A 159 5.44 5.02 3.04
C TYR A 159 4.56 4.70 1.83
N ALA A 160 3.65 5.61 1.52
CA ALA A 160 2.57 5.42 0.56
C ALA A 160 3.00 5.15 -0.90
N TRP A 161 4.26 5.41 -1.28
CA TRP A 161 4.74 5.01 -2.61
C TRP A 161 4.84 3.49 -2.75
N LYS A 162 5.03 2.77 -1.63
CA LYS A 162 4.98 1.31 -1.55
C LYS A 162 3.58 0.73 -1.74
N GLY A 163 2.54 1.57 -1.67
CA GLY A 163 1.15 1.21 -1.94
C GLY A 163 0.64 1.81 -3.26
N PRO A 164 1.00 1.24 -4.42
CA PRO A 164 0.56 1.72 -5.74
C PRO A 164 -0.95 1.95 -5.84
N LYS A 165 -1.32 2.97 -6.61
CA LYS A 165 -2.69 3.16 -7.11
C LYS A 165 -2.83 2.49 -8.47
N TRP A 166 -4.06 2.12 -8.84
CA TRP A 166 -4.38 1.53 -10.15
C TRP A 166 -3.64 0.22 -10.39
N VAL A 167 -3.68 -0.66 -9.39
CA VAL A 167 -2.97 -1.94 -9.38
C VAL A 167 -3.51 -2.87 -10.48
N ARG A 168 -2.57 -3.58 -11.12
CA ARG A 168 -2.79 -4.56 -12.20
C ARG A 168 -2.26 -5.95 -11.88
N GLY A 169 -1.43 -6.11 -10.85
CA GLY A 169 -1.00 -7.44 -10.44
C GLY A 169 0.13 -7.45 -9.42
N VAL A 170 0.46 -8.66 -8.99
CA VAL A 170 1.53 -8.98 -8.04
C VAL A 170 2.40 -10.07 -8.66
N GLU A 171 3.69 -9.80 -8.77
CA GLU A 171 4.69 -10.77 -9.19
C GLU A 171 5.45 -11.26 -7.96
N TYR A 172 5.50 -12.57 -7.75
CA TYR A 172 6.33 -13.19 -6.72
C TYR A 172 7.76 -13.34 -7.23
N MET A 173 8.72 -12.88 -6.44
CA MET A 173 10.13 -12.85 -6.80
C MET A 173 10.96 -13.64 -5.79
N THR A 174 11.98 -14.36 -6.27
CA THR A 174 12.90 -15.13 -5.43
C THR A 174 14.07 -14.30 -4.90
N ALA A 175 14.30 -13.13 -5.49
CA ALA A 175 15.23 -12.10 -5.05
C ALA A 175 14.60 -10.73 -5.28
N ASP A 176 15.09 -9.72 -4.56
CA ASP A 176 14.58 -8.37 -4.70
C ASP A 176 14.99 -7.74 -6.04
N ARG A 177 14.13 -6.83 -6.52
CA ARG A 177 14.36 -6.00 -7.71
C ARG A 177 13.73 -4.65 -7.47
N ARG A 178 14.47 -3.56 -7.68
CA ARG A 178 13.98 -2.19 -7.45
C ARG A 178 12.74 -1.90 -8.31
N GLY A 179 11.76 -1.24 -7.70
CA GLY A 179 10.59 -0.69 -8.38
C GLY A 179 10.84 0.69 -8.97
N PHE A 180 9.76 1.34 -9.39
CA PHE A 180 9.81 2.60 -10.12
C PHE A 180 10.51 3.72 -9.34
N TRP A 181 10.14 3.93 -8.07
CA TRP A 181 10.71 5.02 -7.27
C TRP A 181 12.07 4.63 -6.66
N GLU A 182 12.27 3.34 -6.39
CA GLU A 182 13.50 2.80 -5.83
C GLU A 182 14.66 2.92 -6.82
N GLU A 183 14.40 2.75 -8.12
CA GLU A 183 15.35 3.09 -9.20
C GLU A 183 15.61 4.60 -9.32
N ARG A 184 14.75 5.45 -8.76
CA ARG A 184 14.79 6.92 -8.85
C ARG A 184 15.21 7.56 -7.54
N GLY A 185 15.89 6.80 -6.69
CA GLY A 185 16.53 7.28 -5.49
C GLY A 185 15.67 7.27 -4.24
N TYR A 186 14.48 6.66 -4.27
CA TYR A 186 13.71 6.40 -3.04
C TYR A 186 14.26 5.18 -2.32
N HIS A 187 14.08 5.13 -1.01
CA HIS A 187 14.58 4.03 -0.20
C HIS A 187 13.91 2.70 -0.54
N ASN A 188 14.68 1.61 -0.57
CA ASN A 188 14.18 0.30 -0.95
C ASN A 188 13.16 -0.30 0.03
N LEU A 189 13.30 -0.08 1.34
CA LEU A 189 12.30 -0.51 2.34
C LEU A 189 11.15 0.48 2.55
N GLY A 190 11.43 1.70 3.00
CA GLY A 190 10.44 2.77 3.07
C GLY A 190 9.67 2.86 4.38
N ASP A 191 10.30 2.56 5.53
CA ASP A 191 9.68 2.75 6.85
C ASP A 191 9.58 4.25 7.22
N PRO A 192 8.38 4.77 7.55
CA PRO A 192 8.20 6.17 7.90
C PRO A 192 8.74 6.55 9.28
N TRP A 193 8.77 5.63 10.24
CA TRP A 193 9.26 5.87 11.60
C TRP A 193 10.79 5.91 11.66
N LEU A 194 11.45 5.19 10.77
CA LEU A 194 12.91 5.22 10.60
C LEU A 194 13.37 6.30 9.60
N GLU A 195 12.45 7.12 9.09
CA GLU A 195 12.72 8.15 8.07
C GLU A 195 13.42 7.63 6.80
N GLN A 196 13.18 6.37 6.43
CA GLN A 196 13.73 5.74 5.23
C GLN A 196 13.05 6.29 3.97
N ARG A 197 13.45 7.49 3.52
CA ARG A 197 12.83 8.21 2.39
C ARG A 197 13.60 8.00 1.09
N TYR A 198 14.94 7.97 1.17
CA TYR A 198 15.83 7.99 0.02
C TYR A 198 16.90 6.91 0.08
N SER A 199 17.35 6.49 -1.09
CA SER A 199 18.36 5.44 -1.30
C SER A 199 19.70 5.68 -0.60
N TYR A 200 20.11 6.94 -0.39
CA TYR A 200 21.37 7.24 0.32
C TYR A 200 21.34 6.87 1.81
N GLN A 201 20.15 6.52 2.35
CA GLN A 201 19.96 6.08 3.73
C GLN A 201 19.95 4.55 3.86
N GLU A 202 20.10 3.82 2.75
CA GLU A 202 20.08 2.36 2.75
C GLU A 202 21.35 1.78 3.37
N GLU A 203 21.16 0.78 4.23
CA GLU A 203 22.23 -0.02 4.81
C GLU A 203 22.39 -1.36 4.05
N PRO A 204 23.52 -2.07 4.20
CA PRO A 204 23.71 -3.38 3.58
C PRO A 204 22.56 -4.35 3.92
N GLY A 205 21.89 -4.85 2.88
CA GLY A 205 20.73 -5.77 3.00
C GLY A 205 19.36 -5.10 2.92
N ASP A 206 19.28 -3.77 2.82
CA ASP A 206 18.02 -3.06 2.61
C ASP A 206 17.45 -3.23 1.20
N GLY A 207 18.31 -3.47 0.21
CA GLY A 207 17.95 -3.69 -1.18
C GLY A 207 19.09 -4.28 -2.01
N PRO A 208 18.87 -4.52 -3.31
CA PRO A 208 19.93 -4.95 -4.20
C PRO A 208 21.00 -3.85 -4.34
N GLU A 209 22.25 -4.26 -4.58
CA GLU A 209 23.36 -3.36 -4.83
C GLU A 209 23.01 -2.38 -5.97
N LEU A 210 23.34 -1.09 -5.76
CA LEU A 210 23.09 0.00 -6.70
C LEU A 210 24.08 0.00 -7.87
#